data_AF-A0A554M764-F1
#
_entry.id   AF-A0A554M764-F1
#
_cell.length_a   1.000
_cell.length_b   1.000
_cell.length_c   1.000
_cell.angle_alpha   90.00
_cell.angle_beta   90.00
_cell.angle_gamma   90.00
#
_symmetry.space_group_name_H-M   'P 1'
#
loop_
_entity.id
_entity.type
_entity.pdbx_description
1 polymer ?
#
loop_
_entity_poly.entity_id
_entity_poly.type
_entity_poly.pdbx_seq_one_letter_code
_entity_poly.pdbx_strand_id
1 'polypeptide(L)'
;MFRIVRSLGYALEGLKHALIHERNLQLFVLGYAAVLVCATTLSLERWEWTALMVSGGAFIAVELFNTALERLTDAVDSLPRESANVLLHHSMKAAKDVAAAAALAGLAVVAMTVLLVALPHLFPLGRP
;
A
#
# COMPACT_ATOMS: atom_id res chain seq x y z
N MET A 1 19.52 -8.18 -21.68
CA MET A 1 18.10 -8.62 -21.67
C MET A 1 17.80 -9.64 -20.57
N PHE A 2 18.50 -10.79 -20.51
CA PHE A 2 18.22 -11.88 -19.55
C PHE A 2 18.17 -11.48 -18.06
N ARG A 3 19.03 -10.53 -17.62
CA ARG A 3 19.06 -10.07 -16.21
C ARG A 3 17.78 -9.33 -15.78
N ILE A 4 17.18 -8.54 -16.68
CA ILE A 4 15.98 -7.73 -16.39
C ILE A 4 14.75 -8.64 -16.30
N VAL A 5 14.62 -9.60 -17.22
CA VAL A 5 13.52 -10.57 -17.19
C VAL A 5 13.55 -11.38 -15.90
N ARG A 6 14.75 -11.78 -15.44
CA ARG A 6 14.92 -12.51 -14.18
C ARG A 6 14.58 -11.66 -12.94
N SER A 7 15.00 -10.39 -12.88
CA SER A 7 14.64 -9.51 -11.77
C SER A 7 13.14 -9.18 -11.72
N LEU A 8 12.49 -9.07 -12.89
CA LEU A 8 11.04 -8.93 -12.96
C LEU A 8 10.32 -10.18 -12.43
N GLY A 9 10.84 -11.37 -12.74
CA GLY A 9 10.32 -12.63 -12.18
C GLY A 9 10.30 -12.62 -10.66
N TYR A 10 11.43 -12.25 -10.01
CA TYR A 10 11.49 -12.16 -8.55
C TYR A 10 10.56 -11.09 -7.97
N ALA A 11 10.43 -9.93 -8.63
CA ALA A 11 9.52 -8.88 -8.18
C ALA A 11 8.05 -9.32 -8.24
N LEU A 12 7.65 -10.01 -9.32
CA LEU A 12 6.30 -10.55 -9.48
C LEU A 12 6.00 -11.66 -8.47
N GLU A 13 6.98 -12.52 -8.17
CA GLU A 13 6.84 -13.55 -7.15
C GLU A 13 6.67 -12.93 -5.76
N GLY A 14 7.45 -11.89 -5.45
CA GLY A 14 7.29 -11.11 -4.21
C GLY A 14 5.92 -10.44 -4.09
N LEU A 15 5.43 -9.81 -5.17
CA LEU A 15 4.10 -9.21 -5.22
C LEU A 15 3.00 -10.26 -5.03
N LYS A 16 3.09 -11.39 -5.74
CA LYS A 16 2.16 -12.52 -5.60
C LYS A 16 2.15 -13.05 -4.17
N HIS A 17 3.33 -13.22 -3.58
CA HIS A 17 3.45 -13.68 -2.19
C HIS A 17 2.75 -12.71 -1.23
N ALA A 18 3.01 -11.41 -1.34
CA ALA A 18 2.34 -10.39 -0.53
C ALA A 18 0.82 -10.40 -0.73
N LEU A 19 0.33 -10.45 -1.97
CA LEU A 19 -1.11 -10.51 -2.27
C LEU A 19 -1.82 -11.75 -1.69
N ILE A 20 -1.10 -12.86 -1.49
CA ILE A 20 -1.69 -14.09 -0.94
C ILE A 20 -1.67 -14.12 0.59
N HIS A 21 -0.65 -13.52 1.23
CA HIS A 21 -0.43 -13.67 2.67
C HIS A 21 -0.81 -12.43 3.47
N GLU A 22 -0.83 -11.24 2.86
CA GLU A 22 -1.04 -9.97 3.56
C GLU A 22 -2.49 -9.52 3.48
N ARG A 23 -3.21 -9.66 4.59
CA ARG A 23 -4.64 -9.34 4.68
C ARG A 23 -4.94 -7.87 4.40
N ASN A 24 -4.11 -6.95 4.88
CA ASN A 24 -4.30 -5.51 4.65
C ASN A 24 -4.23 -5.17 3.17
N LEU A 25 -3.21 -5.69 2.47
CA LEU A 25 -3.06 -5.54 1.02
C LEU A 25 -4.23 -6.16 0.26
N GLN A 26 -4.70 -7.36 0.65
CA GLN A 26 -5.87 -8.01 0.03
C GLN A 26 -7.14 -7.15 0.15
N LEU A 27 -7.43 -6.67 1.36
CA LEU A 27 -8.61 -5.85 1.63
C LEU A 27 -8.54 -4.55 0.84
N PHE A 28 -7.37 -3.90 0.80
CA PHE A 28 -7.17 -2.70 0.02
C PHE A 28 -7.36 -2.96 -1.47
N VAL A 29 -6.68 -3.95 -2.06
CA VAL A 29 -6.75 -4.22 -3.50
C VAL A 29 -8.18 -4.58 -3.92
N LEU A 30 -8.89 -5.37 -3.12
CA LEU A 30 -10.29 -5.72 -3.40
C LEU A 30 -11.20 -4.48 -3.35
N GLY A 31 -11.10 -3.68 -2.28
CA GLY A 31 -11.89 -2.46 -2.13
C GLY A 31 -11.57 -1.42 -3.19
N TYR A 32 -10.29 -1.24 -3.49
CA TYR A 32 -9.81 -0.30 -4.49
C TYR A 32 -10.19 -0.71 -5.91
N ALA A 33 -10.18 -2.01 -6.21
CA ALA A 33 -10.70 -2.52 -7.47
C ALA A 33 -12.19 -2.20 -7.65
N ALA A 34 -13.01 -2.32 -6.59
CA ALA A 34 -14.40 -1.92 -6.64
C ALA A 34 -14.57 -0.41 -6.90
N VAL A 35 -13.72 0.43 -6.28
CA VAL A 35 -13.68 1.87 -6.56
C VAL A 35 -13.36 2.15 -8.03
N LEU A 36 -12.36 1.48 -8.60
CA LEU A 36 -12.00 1.65 -10.01
C LEU A 36 -13.11 1.20 -10.96
N VAL A 37 -13.83 0.11 -10.64
CA VAL A 37 -15.00 -0.33 -11.41
C VAL A 37 -16.11 0.72 -11.35
N CYS A 38 -16.45 1.23 -10.16
CA CYS A 38 -17.42 2.32 -10.01
C CYS A 38 -16.98 3.58 -10.77
N ALA A 39 -15.68 3.92 -10.75
CA ALA A 39 -15.13 5.07 -11.44
C ALA A 39 -15.33 5.00 -12.96
N THR A 40 -15.44 3.81 -13.57
CA THR A 40 -15.77 3.69 -15.01
C THR A 40 -17.18 4.18 -15.36
N THR A 41 -18.08 4.22 -14.38
CA THR A 41 -19.45 4.73 -14.54
C THR A 41 -19.54 6.24 -14.33
N LEU A 42 -18.52 6.82 -13.71
CA LEU A 42 -18.36 8.26 -13.56
C LEU A 42 -17.57 8.74 -14.78
N SER A 43 -18.05 9.75 -15.51
CA SER A 43 -17.37 10.29 -16.69
C SER A 43 -16.12 11.09 -16.33
N LEU A 44 -15.16 10.44 -15.67
CA LEU A 44 -13.96 11.05 -15.12
C LEU A 44 -13.02 11.57 -16.21
N GLU A 45 -12.37 12.68 -15.91
CA GLU A 45 -11.31 13.26 -16.73
C GLU A 45 -10.00 12.47 -16.59
N ARG A 46 -9.09 12.65 -17.55
CA ARG A 46 -7.80 11.93 -17.59
C ARG A 46 -6.94 12.17 -16.34
N TRP A 47 -7.00 13.37 -15.76
CA TRP A 47 -6.23 13.70 -14.57
C TRP A 47 -6.79 13.03 -13.31
N GLU A 48 -8.10 12.78 -13.26
CA GLU A 48 -8.76 12.07 -12.15
C GLU A 48 -8.38 10.60 -12.14
N TRP A 49 -8.37 9.95 -13.32
CA TRP A 49 -7.82 8.61 -13.48
C TRP A 49 -6.36 8.55 -13.05
N THR A 50 -5.56 9.55 -13.44
CA THR A 50 -4.15 9.62 -13.04
C THR A 50 -4.01 9.74 -11.53
N ALA A 51 -4.81 10.57 -10.88
CA ALA A 51 -4.81 10.74 -9.42
C ALA A 51 -5.17 9.42 -8.70
N LEU A 52 -6.20 8.71 -9.17
CA LEU A 52 -6.55 7.39 -8.64
C LEU A 52 -5.39 6.41 -8.81
N MET A 53 -4.91 6.20 -10.04
CA MET A 53 -3.83 5.24 -10.31
C MET A 53 -2.56 5.51 -9.51
N VAL A 54 -2.16 6.78 -9.39
CA VAL A 54 -0.98 7.18 -8.60
C VAL A 54 -1.22 6.95 -7.11
N SER A 55 -2.36 7.37 -6.56
CA SER A 55 -2.68 7.21 -5.13
C SER A 55 -2.73 5.73 -4.72
N GLY A 56 -3.46 4.90 -5.48
CA GLY A 56 -3.61 3.48 -5.20
C GLY A 56 -2.31 2.70 -5.40
N GLY A 57 -1.57 2.99 -6.49
CA GLY A 57 -0.26 2.40 -6.74
C GLY A 57 0.77 2.77 -5.66
N ALA A 58 0.79 4.03 -5.22
CA ALA A 58 1.66 4.47 -4.14
C ALA A 58 1.31 3.77 -2.82
N PHE A 59 0.02 3.61 -2.50
CA PHE A 59 -0.39 2.91 -1.28
C PHE A 59 -0.05 1.42 -1.30
N ILE A 60 -0.20 0.75 -2.45
CA ILE A 60 0.28 -0.64 -2.62
C ILE A 60 1.79 -0.72 -2.33
N ALA A 61 2.58 0.24 -2.81
CA ALA A 61 4.01 0.29 -2.51
C ALA A 61 4.26 0.46 -0.99
N VAL A 62 3.52 1.35 -0.32
CA VAL A 62 3.60 1.54 1.14
C VAL A 62 3.29 0.25 1.90
N GLU A 63 2.23 -0.47 1.54
CA GLU A 63 1.88 -1.76 2.15
C GLU A 63 3.00 -2.81 1.92
N LEU A 64 3.54 -2.89 0.70
CA LEU A 64 4.65 -3.82 0.41
C LEU A 64 5.92 -3.48 1.22
N PHE A 65 6.22 -2.18 1.41
CA PHE A 65 7.30 -1.75 2.28
C PHE A 65 7.02 -2.09 3.75
N ASN A 66 5.80 -1.89 4.24
CA ASN A 66 5.40 -2.26 5.58
C ASN A 66 5.63 -3.76 5.82
N THR A 67 5.11 -4.61 4.95
CA THR A 67 5.32 -6.06 5.02
C THR A 67 6.81 -6.45 4.95
N ALA A 68 7.60 -5.79 4.10
CA ALA A 68 9.03 -6.05 4.01
C ALA A 68 9.76 -5.72 5.32
N LEU A 69 9.40 -4.61 5.97
CA LEU A 69 9.93 -4.21 7.28
C LEU A 69 9.48 -5.15 8.39
N GLU A 70 8.21 -5.57 8.39
CA GLU A 70 7.69 -6.58 9.32
C GLU A 70 8.49 -7.88 9.23
N ARG A 71 8.66 -8.43 8.02
CA ARG A 71 9.45 -9.66 7.83
C ARG A 71 10.91 -9.51 8.22
N LEU A 72 11.52 -8.36 7.92
CA LEU A 72 12.91 -8.08 8.33
C LEU A 72 13.03 -8.04 9.85
N THR A 73 12.13 -7.32 10.52
CA THR A 73 12.16 -7.19 11.98
C THR A 73 11.81 -8.50 12.68
N ASP A 74 10.89 -9.30 12.15
CA ASP A 74 10.58 -10.65 12.65
C ASP A 74 11.77 -11.60 12.51
N ALA A 75 12.48 -11.55 11.38
CA ALA A 75 13.68 -12.36 11.18
C ALA A 75 14.77 -12.01 12.21
N VAL A 76 14.95 -10.71 12.52
CA VAL A 76 15.92 -10.27 13.54
C VAL A 76 15.47 -10.65 14.94
N ASP A 77 14.18 -10.51 15.28
CA ASP A 77 13.65 -10.86 16.62
C ASP A 77 13.70 -12.38 16.91
N SER A 78 13.77 -13.21 15.87
CA SER A 78 13.91 -14.66 15.98
C SER A 78 15.32 -15.13 16.41
N LEU A 79 16.32 -14.25 16.42
CA LEU A 79 17.70 -14.57 16.81
C LEU A 79 17.84 -14.76 18.35
N PRO A 80 18.86 -15.52 18.82
CA PRO A 80 19.06 -15.77 20.25
C PRO A 80 19.21 -14.48 21.07
N ARG A 81 18.47 -14.40 22.18
CA ARG A 81 18.46 -13.23 23.08
C ARG A 81 19.70 -13.19 23.97
N GLU A 82 20.80 -12.63 23.50
CA GLU A 82 21.87 -12.08 24.36
C GLU A 82 21.43 -10.80 25.09
N SER A 83 22.01 -10.50 26.25
CA SER A 83 21.64 -9.37 27.13
C SER A 83 21.74 -7.97 26.48
N ALA A 84 22.37 -7.84 25.31
CA ALA A 84 22.38 -6.61 24.50
C ALA A 84 21.05 -6.32 23.76
N ASN A 85 20.07 -7.23 23.81
CA ASN A 85 18.91 -7.22 22.92
C ASN A 85 17.70 -6.36 23.34
N VAL A 86 17.68 -5.76 24.53
CA VAL A 86 16.51 -4.96 24.97
C VAL A 86 16.34 -3.69 24.12
N LEU A 87 17.44 -2.99 23.83
CA LEU A 87 17.42 -1.80 22.97
C LEU A 87 17.04 -2.17 21.53
N LEU A 88 17.55 -3.29 21.03
CA LEU A 88 17.24 -3.80 19.69
C LEU A 88 15.74 -4.09 19.54
N HIS A 89 15.14 -4.79 20.52
CA HIS A 89 13.71 -5.10 20.53
C HIS A 89 12.84 -3.84 20.57
N HIS A 90 13.23 -2.82 21.37
CA HIS A 90 12.53 -1.54 21.38
C HIS A 90 12.61 -0.82 20.03
N SER A 91 13.79 -0.80 19.39
CA SER A 91 13.96 -0.21 18.07
C SER A 91 13.17 -0.94 16.98
N MET A 92 13.09 -2.28 17.03
CA MET A 92 12.27 -3.06 16.08
C MET A 92 10.78 -2.75 16.22
N LYS A 93 10.29 -2.64 17.46
CA LYS A 93 8.91 -2.24 17.71
C LYS A 93 8.64 -0.83 17.15
N ALA A 94 9.53 0.13 17.42
CA ALA A 94 9.39 1.48 16.89
C ALA A 94 9.37 1.51 15.35
N ALA A 95 10.20 0.68 14.69
CA ALA A 95 10.19 0.56 13.23
C ALA A 95 8.86 0.03 12.69
N LYS A 96 8.29 -1.00 13.32
CA LYS A 96 6.95 -1.54 12.98
C LYS A 96 5.86 -0.48 13.18
N ASP A 97 5.87 0.21 14.31
CA ASP A 97 4.88 1.23 14.63
C ASP A 97 4.91 2.39 13.62
N VAL A 98 6.10 2.83 13.20
CA VAL A 98 6.25 3.88 12.18
C VAL A 98 5.81 3.40 10.79
N ALA A 99 6.12 2.15 10.42
CA ALA A 99 5.70 1.58 9.14
C ALA A 99 4.16 1.45 9.07
N ALA A 100 3.53 0.99 10.15
CA ALA A 100 2.07 0.94 10.28
C ALA A 100 1.43 2.34 10.23
N ALA A 101 2.06 3.34 10.86
CA ALA A 101 1.60 4.72 10.79
C ALA A 101 1.69 5.31 9.37
N ALA A 102 2.74 4.96 8.61
CA ALA A 102 2.88 5.36 7.21
C ALA A 102 1.78 4.73 6.33
N ALA A 103 1.45 3.46 6.55
CA ALA A 103 0.31 2.81 5.92
C ALA A 103 -1.01 3.51 6.26
N LEU A 104 -1.26 3.79 7.54
CA LEU A 104 -2.48 4.51 7.95
C LEU A 104 -2.62 5.88 7.27
N ALA A 105 -1.53 6.66 7.23
CA ALA A 105 -1.51 7.95 6.56
C ALA A 105 -1.74 7.82 5.05
N GLY A 106 -1.11 6.84 4.40
CA GLY A 106 -1.30 6.55 2.98
C GLY A 106 -2.75 6.17 2.65
N LEU A 107 -3.37 5.33 3.48
CA LEU A 107 -4.77 4.94 3.32
C LEU A 107 -5.71 6.15 3.41
N ALA A 108 -5.46 7.06 4.36
CA ALA A 108 -6.23 8.29 4.49
C ALA A 108 -6.10 9.18 3.24
N VAL A 109 -4.90 9.28 2.66
CA VAL A 109 -4.69 10.02 1.40
C VAL A 109 -5.47 9.38 0.26
N VAL A 110 -5.42 8.05 0.10
CA VAL A 110 -6.19 7.36 -0.94
C VAL A 110 -7.69 7.61 -0.77
N ALA A 111 -8.21 7.48 0.46
CA ALA A 111 -9.61 7.74 0.75
C ALA A 111 -10.01 9.18 0.38
N MET A 112 -9.18 10.15 0.72
CA MET A 112 -9.39 11.56 0.36
C MET A 112 -9.34 11.77 -1.16
N THR A 113 -8.40 11.15 -1.87
CA THR A 113 -8.33 11.23 -3.34
C THR A 113 -9.60 10.67 -3.98
N VAL A 114 -10.08 9.51 -3.51
CA VAL A 114 -11.33 8.91 -4.01
C VAL A 114 -12.53 9.83 -3.76
N LEU A 115 -12.63 10.44 -2.58
CA LEU A 115 -13.70 11.39 -2.27
C LEU A 115 -13.63 12.64 -3.14
N LEU A 116 -12.45 13.23 -3.32
CA LEU A 116 -12.27 14.44 -4.15
C LEU A 116 -12.62 14.20 -5.62
N VAL A 117 -12.35 13.01 -6.13
CA VAL A 117 -12.69 12.62 -7.51
C VAL A 117 -14.18 12.27 -7.65
N ALA A 118 -14.72 11.48 -6.72
CA ALA A 118 -16.09 10.97 -6.85
C ALA A 118 -17.16 12.00 -6.46
N LEU A 119 -16.92 12.86 -5.47
CA LEU A 119 -17.94 13.75 -4.91
C LEU A 119 -18.54 14.72 -5.95
N PRO A 120 -17.76 15.42 -6.80
CA PRO A 120 -18.30 16.32 -7.82
C PRO A 120 -19.14 15.61 -8.90
N HIS A 121 -18.90 14.31 -9.08
CA HIS A 121 -19.62 13.47 -10.04
C HIS A 121 -20.94 12.94 -9.46
N LEU A 122 -20.99 12.68 -8.16
CA LEU A 122 -22.20 12.20 -7.46
C LEU A 122 -23.13 13.34 -7.04
N PHE A 123 -22.57 14.50 -6.69
CA PHE A 123 -23.28 15.71 -6.33
C PHE A 123 -22.73 16.86 -7.16
N PRO A 124 -23.35 17.18 -8.32
CA PRO A 124 -22.96 18.33 -9.12
C PRO A 124 -23.37 19.63 -8.40
N LEU A 125 -22.65 19.95 -7.32
CA LEU A 125 -22.58 21.30 -6.79
C LEU A 125 -21.88 22.13 -7.87
N GLY A 126 -22.56 23.18 -8.36
CA GLY A 126 -22.22 23.93 -9.57
C GLY A 126 -20.73 23.96 -9.87
N ARG A 127 -20.35 23.25 -10.93
CA ARG A 127 -19.00 23.33 -11.50
C ARG A 127 -18.76 24.81 -11.84
N PRO A 128 -17.67 25.45 -11.37
CA PRO A 128 -17.30 26.76 -11.90
C PRO A 128 -17.03 26.67 -13.41
#